data_AF-A0A1C7LS69-F1
#
_entry.id   AF-A0A1C7LS69-F1
#
_cell.length_a   1.000
_cell.length_b   1.000
_cell.length_c   1.000
_cell.angle_alpha   90.00
_cell.angle_beta   90.00
_cell.angle_gamma   90.00
#
_symmetry.space_group_name_H-M   'P 1'
#
loop_
_entity.id
_entity.type
_entity.pdbx_description
1 polymer ?
#
loop_
_entity_poly.entity_id
_entity_poly.type
_entity_poly.pdbx_seq_one_letter_code
_entity_poly.pdbx_strand_id
1 'polypeptide(L)'
;MASLKCNTELELLSASVSIGQNSLRPTTPAWSSRYASVKKLSPASATIAPGFFSFAGEPEPTYLPPGWSACQHPEGQTYFAYESTPKIVTADYIYSPEIQKKILHYVAVVKKELCEKAISLPATAELFLHLDDETDLCEYYFVDHAPRTCFWLEKLDTDDLGLSEVVSDAHLRMMLEHLYWTHLEQFPSHRIDQIRLDLDELIDIFINGQGDQMTGNNSTFPYGTDECKRFLRLLTAARERKPSSYTTWLISRLWGTIWFGRFHGFYGERYARLSREQTVRDFPEGHRGWFFASCSPLLFRIPDAYLEHLNSLWIDRQVYGRLWCQFISGCCDEWKLYSTWTLILLAINILLLITPGTSRLIASISMLLCDLALLFAAALLVQHHRSADWTAAEASVFLEGVQRETTGFQQTALSFSIPKAFFLLALGVASTQGLFWIHHATNVYVTGSVVLFLVVLAMFTGLLSLRGPMWLRRILRRCRSKTSDECEV
;
A
#
# COMPACT_ATOMS: atom_id res chain seq x y z
N MET A 1 34.55 -34.92 -5.35
CA MET A 1 35.17 -35.68 -4.25
C MET A 1 36.03 -34.74 -3.42
N ALA A 2 35.43 -34.14 -2.39
CA ALA A 2 36.13 -33.50 -1.28
C ALA A 2 35.21 -33.70 -0.07
N SER A 3 35.41 -34.82 0.62
CA SER A 3 34.73 -35.20 1.85
C SER A 3 35.18 -34.24 2.95
N LEU A 4 34.30 -33.33 3.38
CA LEU A 4 34.53 -32.50 4.56
C LEU A 4 34.61 -33.42 5.79
N LYS A 5 35.83 -33.60 6.31
CA LYS A 5 36.06 -34.19 7.62
C LYS A 5 35.44 -33.27 8.67
N CYS A 6 34.40 -33.78 9.31
CA CYS A 6 33.88 -33.30 10.57
C CYS A 6 34.98 -33.44 11.66
N ASN A 7 34.97 -32.50 12.61
CA ASN A 7 35.67 -32.50 13.91
C ASN A 7 37.11 -31.96 13.95
N THR A 8 37.31 -30.83 14.65
CA THR A 8 37.94 -30.85 16.00
C THR A 8 37.91 -29.50 16.78
N GLU A 9 37.64 -28.34 16.17
CA GLU A 9 37.78 -27.05 16.89
C GLU A 9 36.54 -26.51 17.62
N LEU A 10 35.33 -27.05 17.37
CA LEU A 10 34.08 -26.54 17.97
C LEU A 10 33.48 -27.44 19.07
N GLU A 11 33.97 -28.67 19.25
CA GLU A 11 33.45 -29.58 20.28
C GLU A 11 33.75 -29.08 21.71
N LEU A 12 34.83 -28.31 21.91
CA LEU A 12 35.24 -27.78 23.21
C LEU A 12 34.37 -26.61 23.74
N LEU A 13 33.55 -25.97 22.89
CA LEU A 13 32.67 -24.86 23.30
C LEU A 13 31.21 -25.29 23.54
N SER A 14 30.86 -26.53 23.19
CA SER A 14 29.50 -27.07 23.26
C SER A 14 29.13 -27.73 24.59
N ALA A 15 30.12 -28.03 25.44
CA ALA A 15 29.91 -28.75 26.70
C ALA A 15 29.60 -27.79 27.87
N SER A 16 28.37 -27.24 27.92
CA SER A 16 27.65 -26.83 29.16
C SER A 16 26.53 -25.82 28.89
N VAL A 17 25.48 -26.19 28.15
CA VAL A 17 24.17 -25.56 28.42
C VAL A 17 23.03 -26.51 28.11
N SER A 18 22.27 -26.88 29.14
CA SER A 18 20.92 -27.45 29.01
C SER A 18 19.93 -26.30 28.82
N ILE A 19 19.72 -25.87 27.59
CA ILE A 19 18.64 -24.94 27.21
C ILE A 19 17.52 -25.78 26.60
N GLY A 20 16.27 -25.49 26.97
CA GLY A 20 15.07 -26.20 26.53
C GLY A 20 14.89 -26.19 25.01
N GLN A 21 14.18 -27.22 24.52
CA GLN A 21 13.76 -27.48 23.13
C GLN A 21 14.32 -26.57 22.01
N ASN A 22 15.20 -27.15 21.19
CA ASN A 22 15.81 -26.64 19.95
C ASN A 22 14.77 -26.14 18.91
N SER A 23 14.14 -25.01 19.12
CA SER A 23 13.04 -24.58 18.25
C SER A 23 13.50 -23.48 17.30
N LEU A 24 14.07 -23.89 16.16
CA LEU A 24 14.21 -23.02 14.98
C LEU A 24 12.83 -22.72 14.42
N ARG A 25 12.57 -21.44 14.09
CA ARG A 25 11.29 -21.00 13.53
C ARG A 25 11.51 -20.44 12.12
N PRO A 26 10.84 -20.98 11.09
CA PRO A 26 10.84 -20.34 9.77
C PRO A 26 10.25 -18.94 9.84
N THR A 27 10.92 -17.97 9.22
CA THR A 27 10.41 -16.60 9.02
C THR A 27 10.63 -16.13 7.59
N THR A 28 10.21 -14.91 7.26
CA THR A 28 10.44 -14.31 5.94
C THR A 28 11.08 -12.92 6.08
N PRO A 29 11.80 -12.43 5.06
CA PRO A 29 12.27 -11.05 5.02
C PRO A 29 11.15 -10.02 5.23
N ALA A 30 9.91 -10.32 4.82
CA ALA A 30 8.78 -9.41 4.95
C ALA A 30 8.34 -9.18 6.41
N TRP A 31 8.71 -10.08 7.33
CA TRP A 31 8.32 -10.04 8.75
C TRP A 31 9.35 -9.32 9.63
N SER A 32 10.31 -8.62 9.03
CA SER A 32 11.35 -7.92 9.78
C SER A 32 10.78 -6.88 10.75
N SER A 33 11.17 -6.98 12.02
CA SER A 33 10.84 -6.02 13.10
C SER A 33 11.65 -4.72 13.02
N ARG A 34 12.48 -4.55 11.98
CA ARG A 34 13.40 -3.44 11.78
C ARG A 34 12.79 -2.06 11.99
N TYR A 35 11.61 -1.81 11.41
CA TYR A 35 10.92 -0.52 11.54
C TYR A 35 9.95 -0.45 12.72
N ALA A 36 9.70 -1.57 13.41
CA ALA A 36 8.76 -1.67 14.53
C ALA A 36 9.43 -1.49 15.90
N SER A 37 10.77 -1.44 15.97
CA SER A 37 11.49 -1.30 17.24
C SER A 37 11.15 0.02 17.96
N VAL A 38 10.65 -0.10 19.19
CA VAL A 38 10.30 1.03 20.08
C VAL A 38 11.42 1.31 21.11
N LYS A 39 12.56 0.61 21.00
CA LYS A 39 13.68 0.76 21.94
C LYS A 39 14.26 2.18 21.86
N LYS A 40 14.41 2.84 23.01
CA LYS A 40 14.91 4.22 23.10
C LYS A 40 16.38 4.23 23.51
N LEU A 41 17.16 5.14 22.93
CA LEU A 41 18.54 5.41 23.33
C LEU A 41 18.56 6.47 24.43
N SER A 42 19.38 6.27 25.45
CA SER A 42 19.65 7.26 26.50
C SER A 42 21.04 7.86 26.28
N PRO A 43 21.15 9.06 25.66
CA PRO A 43 22.44 9.70 25.48
C PRO A 43 23.04 10.07 26.85
N ALA A 44 24.34 9.87 26.99
CA ALA A 44 25.11 10.24 28.18
C ALA A 44 26.28 11.12 27.79
N SER A 45 26.67 12.05 28.67
CA SER A 45 27.89 12.82 28.46
C SER A 45 29.10 11.91 28.59
N ALA A 46 29.97 11.93 27.58
CA ALA A 46 31.23 11.21 27.58
C ALA A 46 32.40 12.20 27.72
N THR A 47 33.43 11.81 28.46
CA THR A 47 34.67 12.58 28.55
C THR A 47 35.48 12.36 27.27
N ILE A 48 35.74 13.44 26.52
CA ILE A 48 36.60 13.40 25.34
C ILE A 48 38.04 13.61 25.80
N ALA A 49 38.84 12.55 25.83
CA ALA A 49 40.26 12.66 26.15
C ALA A 49 41.01 13.45 25.06
N PRO A 50 42.12 14.16 25.39
CA PRO A 50 42.95 14.81 24.38
C PRO A 50 43.42 13.82 23.32
N GLY A 51 43.04 14.06 22.06
CA GLY A 51 43.37 13.20 20.92
C GLY A 51 42.60 11.88 20.84
N PHE A 52 41.45 11.78 21.52
CA PHE A 52 40.51 10.67 21.37
C PHE A 52 40.09 10.51 19.89
N PHE A 53 40.24 9.30 19.35
CA PHE A 53 40.16 8.88 17.94
C PHE A 53 41.27 9.41 17.01
N SER A 54 42.31 10.06 17.55
CA SER A 54 43.42 10.62 16.76
C SER A 54 44.76 9.92 17.02
N PHE A 55 44.93 9.34 18.21
CA PHE A 55 46.08 8.52 18.55
C PHE A 55 45.62 7.07 18.60
N ALA A 56 46.17 6.18 17.78
CA ALA A 56 45.76 4.78 17.62
C ALA A 56 45.99 3.88 18.86
N GLY A 57 45.59 4.35 20.05
CA GLY A 57 45.79 3.72 21.35
C GLY A 57 44.59 3.86 22.29
N GLU A 58 43.42 4.25 21.79
CA GLU A 58 42.19 4.09 22.56
C GLU A 58 41.86 2.60 22.78
N PRO A 59 41.16 2.25 23.88
CA PRO A 59 40.57 0.92 24.00
C PRO A 59 39.64 0.70 22.81
N GLU A 60 40.02 -0.23 21.93
CA GLU A 60 39.18 -0.69 20.83
C GLU A 60 37.82 -1.12 21.41
N PRO A 61 36.70 -0.83 20.72
CA PRO A 61 35.39 -1.32 21.13
C PRO A 61 35.43 -2.85 21.31
N THR A 62 34.54 -3.38 22.17
CA THR A 62 34.37 -4.82 22.40
C THR A 62 34.54 -5.57 21.09
N TYR A 63 35.58 -6.38 20.98
CA TYR A 63 36.02 -6.90 19.69
C TYR A 63 34.90 -7.74 19.06
N LEU A 64 34.69 -7.51 17.76
CA LEU A 64 33.91 -8.43 16.96
C LEU A 64 34.59 -9.81 17.03
N PRO A 65 33.84 -10.89 17.24
CA PRO A 65 34.42 -12.22 17.25
C PRO A 65 35.08 -12.51 15.89
N PRO A 66 36.17 -13.30 15.84
CA PRO A 66 36.86 -13.58 14.59
C PRO A 66 35.91 -14.10 13.51
N GLY A 67 35.99 -13.52 12.31
CA GLY A 67 35.14 -13.87 11.16
C GLY A 67 33.84 -13.06 11.05
N TRP A 68 33.46 -12.27 12.06
CA TRP A 68 32.33 -11.35 11.96
C TRP A 68 32.76 -9.97 11.46
N SER A 69 31.94 -9.39 10.59
CA SER A 69 32.05 -8.01 10.14
C SER A 69 30.78 -7.24 10.50
N ALA A 70 30.94 -6.07 11.12
CA ALA A 70 29.85 -5.12 11.28
C ALA A 70 29.60 -4.38 9.97
N CYS A 71 28.36 -4.33 9.55
CA CYS A 71 27.92 -3.71 8.32
C CYS A 71 26.91 -2.60 8.65
N GLN A 72 27.12 -1.42 8.07
CA GLN A 72 26.18 -0.32 8.23
C GLN A 72 25.18 -0.33 7.07
N HIS A 73 23.90 -0.38 7.42
CA HIS A 73 22.81 -0.20 6.47
C HIS A 73 22.77 1.28 6.01
N PRO A 74 22.43 1.58 4.74
CA PRO A 74 22.26 2.95 4.24
C PRO A 74 21.37 3.88 5.08
N GLU A 75 20.36 3.33 5.73
CA GLU A 75 19.46 4.06 6.65
C GLU A 75 19.98 4.15 8.10
N GLY A 76 21.17 3.61 8.39
CA GLY A 76 21.92 3.86 9.62
C GLY A 76 22.03 2.68 10.61
N GLN A 77 21.13 1.70 10.55
CA GLN A 77 21.17 0.54 11.47
C GLN A 77 22.35 -0.38 11.17
N THR A 78 23.04 -0.84 12.21
CA THR A 78 24.11 -1.84 12.11
C THR A 78 23.51 -3.24 12.09
N TYR A 79 24.06 -4.09 11.23
CA TYR A 79 23.85 -5.54 11.24
C TYR A 79 25.20 -6.23 11.08
N PHE A 80 25.23 -7.55 11.15
CA PHE A 80 26.47 -8.31 11.18
C PHE A 80 26.44 -9.47 10.20
N ALA A 81 27.58 -9.69 9.55
CA ALA A 81 27.79 -10.81 8.66
C ALA A 81 28.97 -11.66 9.15
N TYR A 82 28.84 -12.97 9.08
CA TYR A 82 29.88 -13.94 9.41
C TYR A 82 30.38 -14.62 8.15
N GLU A 83 31.68 -14.48 7.89
CA GLU A 83 32.34 -15.07 6.73
C GLU A 83 32.47 -16.59 6.94
N SER A 84 31.52 -17.34 6.39
CA SER A 84 31.48 -18.80 6.43
C SER A 84 30.77 -19.36 5.19
N THR A 85 30.62 -20.68 5.11
CA THR A 85 29.91 -21.34 4.01
C THR A 85 28.77 -22.20 4.59
N PRO A 86 27.49 -21.79 4.45
CA PRO A 86 27.00 -20.53 3.85
C PRO A 86 27.40 -19.30 4.67
N LYS A 87 27.42 -18.09 4.09
CA LYS A 87 27.59 -16.88 4.91
C LYS A 87 26.37 -16.70 5.79
N ILE A 88 26.57 -16.11 6.96
CA ILE A 88 25.49 -15.89 7.93
C ILE A 88 25.29 -14.40 8.13
N VAL A 89 24.05 -13.95 8.17
CA VAL A 89 23.67 -12.56 8.41
C VAL A 89 22.70 -12.50 9.58
N THR A 90 22.88 -11.52 10.45
CA THR A 90 21.96 -11.26 11.56
C THR A 90 21.85 -9.76 11.84
N ALA A 91 20.66 -9.32 12.24
CA ALA A 91 20.42 -7.99 12.76
C ALA A 91 20.67 -7.88 14.27
N ASP A 92 20.92 -9.01 14.96
CA ASP A 92 21.11 -9.04 16.40
C ASP A 92 22.45 -8.44 16.82
N TYR A 93 22.46 -7.77 17.97
CA TYR A 93 23.62 -7.02 18.43
C TYR A 93 24.72 -7.93 19.01
N ILE A 94 25.53 -8.53 18.12
CA ILE A 94 26.54 -9.54 18.49
C ILE A 94 27.69 -9.03 19.37
N TYR A 95 27.79 -7.72 19.59
CA TYR A 95 28.69 -7.17 20.60
C TYR A 95 28.30 -7.59 22.02
N SER A 96 27.05 -8.03 22.24
CA SER A 96 26.64 -8.68 23.49
C SER A 96 27.13 -10.14 23.50
N PRO A 97 27.97 -10.56 24.46
CA PRO A 97 28.46 -11.94 24.56
C PRO A 97 27.33 -12.98 24.70
N GLU A 98 26.22 -12.60 25.33
CA GLU A 98 25.04 -13.47 25.50
C GLU A 98 24.36 -13.73 24.16
N ILE A 99 24.11 -12.67 23.37
CA ILE A 99 23.54 -12.76 22.02
C ILE A 99 24.46 -13.57 21.12
N GLN A 100 25.76 -13.29 21.18
CA GLN A 100 26.77 -14.02 20.41
C GLN A 100 26.73 -15.53 20.70
N LYS A 101 26.67 -15.93 21.99
CA LYS A 101 26.59 -17.33 22.39
C LYS A 101 25.32 -18.00 21.85
N LYS A 102 24.17 -17.31 21.91
CA LYS A 102 22.90 -17.80 21.36
C LYS A 102 22.96 -17.96 19.84
N ILE A 103 23.46 -16.97 19.10
CA ILE A 103 23.62 -17.07 17.64
C ILE A 103 24.53 -18.24 17.26
N LEU A 104 25.69 -18.38 17.90
CA LEU A 104 26.60 -19.50 17.62
C LEU A 104 25.99 -20.86 17.93
N HIS A 105 25.19 -20.96 19.00
CA HIS A 105 24.42 -22.16 19.30
C HIS A 105 23.45 -22.50 18.16
N TYR A 106 22.64 -21.53 17.70
CA TYR A 106 21.69 -21.76 16.61
C TYR A 106 22.36 -22.04 15.26
N VAL A 107 23.53 -21.46 14.98
CA VAL A 107 24.36 -21.84 13.83
C VAL A 107 24.74 -23.32 13.90
N ALA A 108 25.11 -23.83 15.08
CA ALA A 108 25.41 -25.26 15.26
C ALA A 108 24.16 -26.14 15.09
N VAL A 109 22.99 -25.69 15.57
CA VAL A 109 21.70 -26.37 15.37
C VAL A 109 21.36 -26.47 13.88
N VAL A 110 21.45 -25.37 13.12
CA VAL A 110 21.20 -25.37 11.67
C VAL A 110 22.16 -26.29 10.93
N LYS A 111 23.45 -26.30 11.29
CA LYS A 111 24.44 -27.22 10.68
C LYS A 111 24.09 -28.68 10.97
N LYS A 112 23.64 -28.99 12.19
CA LYS A 112 23.19 -30.33 12.56
C LYS A 112 21.98 -30.76 11.72
N GLU A 113 20.97 -29.89 11.59
CA GLU A 113 19.77 -30.14 10.77
C GLU A 113 20.12 -30.37 9.29
N LEU A 114 21.04 -29.59 8.72
CA LEU A 114 21.52 -29.78 7.34
C LEU A 114 22.17 -31.16 7.15
N CYS A 115 22.98 -31.61 8.12
CA CYS A 115 23.60 -32.92 8.10
C CYS A 115 22.56 -34.05 8.25
N GLU A 116 21.61 -33.92 9.18
CA GLU A 116 20.57 -34.93 9.43
C GLU A 116 19.62 -35.08 8.24
N LYS A 117 19.25 -33.97 7.59
CA LYS A 117 18.42 -33.95 6.38
C LYS A 117 19.20 -34.22 5.09
N ALA A 118 20.51 -34.39 5.17
CA ALA A 118 21.42 -34.57 4.02
C ALA A 118 21.27 -33.48 2.93
N ILE A 119 21.06 -32.22 3.34
CA ILE A 119 20.87 -31.09 2.43
C ILE A 119 22.23 -30.46 2.11
N SER A 120 22.60 -30.46 0.81
CA SER A 120 23.77 -29.72 0.33
C SER A 120 23.38 -28.31 -0.11
N LEU A 121 23.94 -27.29 0.54
CA LEU A 121 23.68 -25.90 0.19
C LEU A 121 24.53 -25.42 -1.01
N PRO A 122 23.97 -24.58 -1.89
CA PRO A 122 24.76 -23.95 -2.95
C PRO A 122 25.77 -22.95 -2.38
N ALA A 123 26.86 -22.71 -3.10
CA ALA A 123 27.89 -21.75 -2.67
C ALA A 123 27.39 -20.30 -2.59
N THR A 124 26.31 -20.00 -3.31
CA THR A 124 25.60 -18.72 -3.32
C THR A 124 24.52 -18.61 -2.23
N ALA A 125 24.39 -19.62 -1.36
CA ALA A 125 23.48 -19.58 -0.23
C ALA A 125 23.98 -18.64 0.88
N GLU A 126 23.02 -18.02 1.54
CA GLU A 126 23.17 -17.21 2.72
C GLU A 126 22.10 -17.59 3.74
N LEU A 127 22.50 -17.67 5.01
CA LEU A 127 21.62 -17.95 6.13
C LEU A 127 21.34 -16.66 6.89
N PHE A 128 20.07 -16.33 7.09
CA PHE A 128 19.66 -15.31 8.03
C PHE A 128 19.26 -15.93 9.37
N LEU A 129 19.68 -15.30 10.47
CA LEU A 129 19.26 -15.65 11.83
C LEU A 129 18.83 -14.41 12.61
N HIS A 130 17.75 -14.54 13.36
CA HIS A 130 17.28 -13.54 14.31
C HIS A 130 16.83 -14.21 15.61
N LEU A 131 17.20 -13.66 16.76
CA LEU A 131 16.72 -14.10 18.06
C LEU A 131 15.42 -13.37 18.41
N ASP A 132 14.37 -14.12 18.72
CA ASP A 132 13.12 -13.55 19.23
C ASP A 132 13.34 -13.08 20.67
N ASP A 133 13.08 -11.79 20.92
CA ASP A 133 13.20 -11.15 22.24
C ASP A 133 12.22 -11.77 23.27
N GLU A 134 11.10 -12.36 22.83
CA GLU A 134 10.02 -12.86 23.69
C GLU A 134 10.04 -14.38 23.89
N THR A 135 10.34 -15.15 22.84
CA THR A 135 10.10 -16.60 22.84
C THR A 135 11.35 -17.48 22.99
N ASP A 136 12.54 -16.90 23.18
CA ASP A 136 13.85 -17.58 23.21
C ASP A 136 14.13 -18.43 21.95
N LEU A 137 13.28 -18.32 20.92
CA LEU A 137 13.36 -18.97 19.63
C LEU A 137 14.32 -18.24 18.71
N CYS A 138 14.85 -18.95 17.72
CA CYS A 138 15.62 -18.33 16.64
C CYS A 138 14.86 -18.47 15.33
N GLU A 139 14.55 -17.32 14.76
CA GLU A 139 13.95 -17.21 13.45
C GLU A 139 15.02 -17.34 12.36
N TYR A 140 14.69 -18.05 11.28
CA TYR A 140 15.64 -18.29 10.20
C TYR A 140 14.96 -18.35 8.82
N TYR A 141 15.76 -18.05 7.80
CA TYR A 141 15.49 -18.41 6.41
C TYR A 141 16.80 -18.47 5.63
N PHE A 142 16.79 -19.14 4.48
CA PHE A 142 17.90 -19.12 3.54
C PHE A 142 17.57 -18.28 2.31
N VAL A 143 18.62 -17.75 1.70
CA VAL A 143 18.57 -17.01 0.44
C VAL A 143 19.60 -17.60 -0.50
N ASP A 144 19.22 -17.85 -1.75
CA ASP A 144 20.17 -18.19 -2.81
C ASP A 144 20.26 -17.05 -3.83
N HIS A 145 21.46 -16.47 -3.96
CA HIS A 145 21.69 -15.35 -4.86
C HIS A 145 21.77 -15.74 -6.34
N ALA A 146 21.98 -17.01 -6.68
CA ALA A 146 22.03 -17.45 -8.08
C ALA A 146 20.63 -17.47 -8.75
N PRO A 147 19.62 -18.17 -8.19
CA PRO A 147 18.25 -18.17 -8.70
C PRO A 147 17.38 -17.03 -8.14
N ARG A 148 17.90 -16.23 -7.20
CA ARG A 148 17.19 -15.12 -6.52
C ARG A 148 15.94 -15.57 -5.78
N THR A 149 16.10 -16.50 -4.84
CA THR A 149 14.96 -17.07 -4.10
C THR A 149 15.26 -17.20 -2.62
N CYS A 150 14.21 -17.11 -1.81
CA CYS A 150 14.22 -17.59 -0.42
C CYS A 150 13.82 -19.08 -0.36
N PHE A 151 14.33 -19.80 0.63
CA PHE A 151 13.95 -21.19 0.91
C PHE A 151 14.20 -21.57 2.38
N TRP A 152 13.66 -22.72 2.81
CA TRP A 152 13.69 -23.21 4.20
C TRP A 152 14.10 -24.68 4.26
N LEU A 153 14.41 -25.19 5.46
CA LEU A 153 14.78 -26.61 5.67
C LEU A 153 13.57 -27.53 5.82
N GLU A 154 12.42 -26.98 6.18
CA GLU A 154 11.15 -27.71 6.27
C GLU A 154 10.31 -27.51 5.01
N LYS A 155 9.41 -28.46 4.77
CA LYS A 155 8.29 -28.25 3.86
C LYS A 155 7.26 -27.37 4.58
N LEU A 156 6.95 -26.22 3.98
CA LEU A 156 6.05 -25.21 4.52
C LEU A 156 5.02 -24.83 3.47
N ASP A 157 3.81 -24.54 3.90
CA ASP A 157 2.79 -23.95 3.05
C ASP A 157 2.92 -22.41 3.08
N THR A 158 2.33 -21.71 2.10
CA THR A 158 2.37 -20.24 2.05
C THR A 158 1.74 -19.62 3.30
N ASP A 159 0.70 -20.26 3.84
CA ASP A 159 -0.04 -19.80 5.01
C ASP A 159 0.82 -19.86 6.28
N ASP A 160 1.66 -20.89 6.43
CA ASP A 160 2.60 -21.03 7.56
C ASP A 160 3.59 -19.87 7.63
N LEU A 161 3.91 -19.29 6.47
CA LEU A 161 4.82 -18.15 6.29
C LEU A 161 4.08 -16.81 6.23
N GLY A 162 2.74 -16.83 6.33
CA GLY A 162 1.88 -15.65 6.14
C GLY A 162 2.03 -15.00 4.77
N LEU A 163 2.32 -15.79 3.73
CA LEU A 163 2.40 -15.33 2.35
C LEU A 163 1.02 -15.42 1.68
N SER A 164 0.77 -14.53 0.72
CA SER A 164 -0.46 -14.54 -0.07
C SER A 164 -0.60 -15.82 -0.91
N GLU A 165 -1.85 -16.26 -1.11
CA GLU A 165 -2.21 -17.41 -1.94
C GLU A 165 -1.64 -17.31 -3.38
N VAL A 166 -1.27 -18.47 -3.93
CA VAL A 166 -0.64 -18.61 -5.24
C VAL A 166 -1.48 -19.49 -6.18
N VAL A 167 -1.30 -19.33 -7.49
CA VAL A 167 -2.10 -20.04 -8.53
C VAL A 167 -1.27 -21.00 -9.37
N SER A 168 0.06 -20.91 -9.28
CA SER A 168 1.01 -21.77 -9.98
C SER A 168 2.39 -21.67 -9.31
N ASP A 169 3.29 -22.61 -9.64
CA ASP A 169 4.69 -22.56 -9.21
C ASP A 169 5.43 -21.33 -9.78
N ALA A 170 5.08 -20.90 -11.00
CA ALA A 170 5.65 -19.69 -11.60
C ALA A 170 5.21 -18.44 -10.82
N HIS A 171 3.96 -18.40 -10.36
CA HIS A 171 3.44 -17.33 -9.51
C HIS A 171 4.11 -17.33 -8.12
N LEU A 172 4.28 -18.51 -7.50
CA LEU A 172 5.02 -18.66 -6.24
C LEU A 172 6.46 -18.15 -6.37
N ARG A 173 7.14 -18.48 -7.46
CA ARG A 173 8.50 -17.98 -7.73
C ARG A 173 8.58 -16.45 -7.70
N MET A 174 7.54 -15.74 -8.15
CA MET A 174 7.49 -14.27 -8.07
C MET A 174 7.49 -13.76 -6.64
N MET A 175 6.74 -14.42 -5.74
CA MET A 175 6.73 -14.09 -4.32
C MET A 175 8.10 -14.36 -3.69
N LEU A 176 8.72 -15.51 -4.00
CA LEU A 176 10.04 -15.84 -3.46
C LEU A 176 11.13 -14.89 -3.96
N GLU A 177 11.04 -14.42 -5.21
CA GLU A 177 11.96 -13.41 -5.74
C GLU A 177 11.69 -12.02 -5.14
N HIS A 178 10.44 -11.66 -4.86
CA HIS A 178 10.13 -10.47 -4.08
C HIS A 178 10.81 -10.52 -2.69
N LEU A 179 10.68 -11.65 -1.96
CA LEU A 179 11.34 -11.83 -0.66
C LEU A 179 12.87 -11.74 -0.76
N TYR A 180 13.47 -12.28 -1.83
CA TYR A 180 14.90 -12.13 -2.11
C TYR A 180 15.32 -10.65 -2.19
N TRP A 181 14.58 -9.85 -2.94
CA TRP A 181 14.87 -8.41 -3.06
C TRP A 181 14.64 -7.66 -1.75
N THR A 182 13.65 -8.05 -0.96
CA THR A 182 13.44 -7.53 0.41
C THR A 182 14.62 -7.86 1.33
N HIS A 183 15.17 -9.07 1.23
CA HIS A 183 16.38 -9.43 1.98
C HIS A 183 17.58 -8.55 1.58
N LEU A 184 17.81 -8.36 0.28
CA LEU A 184 18.88 -7.48 -0.19
C LEU A 184 18.67 -6.01 0.19
N GLU A 185 17.42 -5.55 0.22
CA GLU A 185 17.08 -4.24 0.76
C GLU A 185 17.50 -4.14 2.23
N GLN A 186 17.26 -5.16 3.04
CA GLN A 186 17.59 -5.16 4.48
C GLN A 186 19.08 -5.34 4.77
N PHE A 187 19.83 -6.06 3.92
CA PHE A 187 21.24 -6.39 4.12
C PHE A 187 22.10 -6.10 2.86
N PRO A 188 22.27 -4.82 2.46
CA PRO A 188 22.83 -4.44 1.16
C PRO A 188 24.37 -4.31 1.10
N SER A 189 25.09 -4.52 2.20
CA SER A 189 26.47 -4.00 2.38
C SER A 189 27.56 -5.07 2.43
N HIS A 190 27.27 -6.32 2.80
CA HIS A 190 28.28 -7.37 3.00
C HIS A 190 28.63 -8.15 1.71
N ARG A 191 27.89 -7.96 0.62
CA ARG A 191 28.06 -8.67 -0.67
C ARG A 191 28.01 -7.78 -1.91
N ILE A 192 28.36 -6.50 -1.77
CA ILE A 192 28.25 -5.48 -2.83
C ILE A 192 28.83 -5.93 -4.18
N ASP A 193 30.02 -6.55 -4.18
CA ASP A 193 30.71 -6.95 -5.42
C ASP A 193 30.30 -8.34 -5.94
N GLN A 194 29.50 -9.10 -5.18
CA GLN A 194 29.15 -10.49 -5.50
C GLN A 194 27.73 -10.64 -6.09
N ILE A 195 26.89 -9.61 -5.94
CA ILE A 195 25.48 -9.67 -6.31
C ILE A 195 25.25 -9.04 -7.68
N ARG A 196 24.54 -9.75 -8.55
CA ARG A 196 24.08 -9.23 -9.84
C ARG A 196 22.78 -8.47 -9.65
N LEU A 197 22.80 -7.15 -9.81
CA LEU A 197 21.64 -6.28 -9.59
C LEU A 197 20.72 -6.11 -10.81
N ASP A 198 21.15 -6.52 -12.00
CA ASP A 198 20.41 -6.38 -13.28
C ASP A 198 19.82 -4.99 -13.49
N LEU A 199 20.66 -3.97 -13.30
CA LEU A 199 20.27 -2.57 -13.42
C LEU A 199 19.72 -2.22 -14.80
N ASP A 200 20.30 -2.77 -15.87
CA ASP A 200 19.87 -2.49 -17.24
C ASP A 200 18.44 -3.02 -17.50
N GLU A 201 18.12 -4.22 -17.01
CA GLU A 201 16.77 -4.78 -17.09
C GLU A 201 15.77 -3.92 -16.30
N LEU A 202 16.15 -3.46 -15.11
CA LEU A 202 15.31 -2.57 -14.31
C LEU A 202 15.05 -1.24 -15.06
N ILE A 203 16.07 -0.66 -15.70
CA ILE A 203 15.91 0.54 -16.51
C ILE A 203 14.89 0.31 -17.65
N ASP A 204 15.01 -0.81 -18.37
CA ASP A 204 14.09 -1.15 -19.46
C ASP A 204 12.64 -1.32 -18.97
N ILE A 205 12.45 -1.94 -17.80
CA ILE A 205 11.14 -2.07 -17.15
C ILE A 205 10.54 -0.70 -16.83
N PHE A 206 11.32 0.24 -16.31
CA PHE A 206 10.85 1.59 -16.02
C PHE A 206 10.55 2.40 -17.29
N ILE A 207 11.32 2.21 -18.37
CA ILE A 207 11.03 2.80 -19.68
C ILE A 207 9.70 2.27 -20.21
N ASN A 208 9.48 0.95 -20.13
CA ASN A 208 8.24 0.32 -20.55
C ASN A 208 7.05 0.83 -19.73
N GLY A 209 7.15 0.85 -18.40
CA GLY A 209 6.10 1.35 -17.50
C GLY A 209 5.76 2.83 -17.74
N GLN A 210 6.77 3.66 -18.02
CA GLN A 210 6.55 5.06 -18.41
C GLN A 210 5.77 5.15 -19.73
N GLY A 211 6.16 4.38 -20.75
CA GLY A 211 5.50 4.34 -22.05
C GLY A 211 4.05 3.84 -21.95
N ASP A 212 3.81 2.79 -21.17
CA ASP A 212 2.47 2.24 -20.92
C ASP A 212 1.54 3.30 -20.31
N GLN A 213 2.00 4.05 -19.31
CA GLN A 213 1.20 5.13 -18.72
C GLN A 213 0.96 6.33 -19.65
N MET A 214 1.92 6.65 -20.51
CA MET A 214 1.75 7.73 -21.47
C MET A 214 0.77 7.35 -22.59
N THR A 215 0.67 6.06 -22.90
CA THR A 215 -0.18 5.54 -23.98
C THR A 215 -1.55 5.06 -23.50
N GLY A 216 -1.72 4.78 -22.20
CA GLY A 216 -2.96 4.29 -21.62
C GLY A 216 -3.21 4.77 -20.18
N ASN A 217 -4.46 5.05 -19.85
CA ASN A 217 -4.86 5.53 -18.52
C ASN A 217 -4.96 4.42 -17.46
N ASN A 218 -4.77 3.16 -17.86
CA ASN A 218 -5.07 1.98 -17.03
C ASN A 218 -3.91 1.02 -16.84
N SER A 219 -2.69 1.55 -16.95
CA SER A 219 -1.47 0.83 -16.62
C SER A 219 -1.53 0.19 -15.23
N THR A 220 -0.99 -1.01 -15.12
CA THR A 220 -0.78 -1.73 -13.85
C THR A 220 0.58 -1.42 -13.22
N PHE A 221 1.39 -0.56 -13.86
CA PHE A 221 2.72 -0.21 -13.36
C PHE A 221 2.62 0.58 -12.03
N PRO A 222 3.45 0.27 -11.02
CA PRO A 222 3.27 0.79 -9.66
C PRO A 222 3.56 2.30 -9.52
N TYR A 223 4.32 2.90 -10.44
CA TYR A 223 4.78 4.28 -10.36
C TYR A 223 4.18 5.17 -11.43
N GLY A 224 3.82 6.41 -11.10
CA GLY A 224 3.36 7.40 -12.07
C GLY A 224 4.41 7.79 -13.13
N THR A 225 4.00 8.37 -14.24
CA THR A 225 4.91 8.87 -15.31
C THR A 225 6.03 9.78 -14.79
N ASP A 226 5.70 10.71 -13.88
CA ASP A 226 6.66 11.64 -13.27
C ASP A 226 7.62 10.94 -12.29
N GLU A 227 7.13 9.94 -11.57
CA GLU A 227 7.94 9.11 -10.69
C GLU A 227 8.90 8.24 -11.49
N CYS A 228 8.42 7.59 -12.55
CA CYS A 228 9.25 6.83 -13.48
C CYS A 228 10.39 7.69 -14.04
N LYS A 229 10.09 8.93 -14.46
CA LYS A 229 11.10 9.87 -14.96
C LYS A 229 12.16 10.20 -13.90
N ARG A 230 11.77 10.35 -12.64
CA ARG A 230 12.70 10.61 -11.53
C ARG A 230 13.54 9.38 -11.20
N PHE A 231 12.93 8.19 -11.13
CA PHE A 231 13.66 6.94 -10.89
C PHE A 231 14.62 6.60 -12.02
N LEU A 232 14.22 6.77 -13.29
CA LEU A 232 15.12 6.57 -14.44
C LEU A 232 16.38 7.43 -14.35
N ARG A 233 16.26 8.69 -13.90
CA ARG A 233 17.46 9.53 -13.67
C ARG A 233 18.38 8.95 -12.60
N LEU A 234 17.82 8.42 -11.51
CA LEU A 234 18.59 7.80 -10.43
C LEU A 234 19.26 6.51 -10.89
N LEU A 235 18.54 5.66 -11.62
CA LEU A 235 19.04 4.38 -12.15
C LEU A 235 20.15 4.60 -13.18
N THR A 236 19.99 5.53 -14.12
CA THR A 236 21.03 5.88 -15.09
C THR A 236 22.27 6.45 -14.39
N ALA A 237 22.10 7.28 -13.37
CA ALA A 237 23.23 7.79 -12.59
C ALA A 237 23.93 6.68 -11.77
N ALA A 238 23.20 5.64 -11.33
CA ALA A 238 23.78 4.50 -10.66
C ALA A 238 24.59 3.61 -11.61
N ARG A 239 24.21 3.54 -12.89
CA ARG A 239 24.89 2.74 -13.93
C ARG A 239 26.36 3.12 -14.13
N GLU A 240 26.66 4.41 -14.00
CA GLU A 240 28.01 4.96 -14.20
C GLU A 240 28.90 4.83 -12.95
N ARG A 241 28.37 4.33 -11.84
CA ARG A 241 29.05 4.26 -10.54
C ARG A 241 29.39 2.83 -10.18
N LYS A 242 30.44 2.65 -9.36
CA LYS A 242 30.70 1.36 -8.73
C LYS A 242 29.54 0.99 -7.80
N PRO A 243 29.17 -0.30 -7.72
CA PRO A 243 28.21 -0.76 -6.73
C PRO A 243 28.60 -0.30 -5.32
N SER A 244 27.62 0.18 -4.58
CA SER A 244 27.73 0.60 -3.19
C SER A 244 26.54 0.04 -2.40
N SER A 245 26.60 0.07 -1.07
CA SER A 245 25.47 -0.31 -0.23
C SER A 245 24.23 0.55 -0.55
N TYR A 246 24.40 1.85 -0.77
CA TYR A 246 23.31 2.77 -1.12
C TYR A 246 22.63 2.44 -2.46
N THR A 247 23.42 2.13 -3.49
CA THR A 247 22.86 1.76 -4.80
C THR A 247 22.22 0.38 -4.75
N THR A 248 22.81 -0.56 -4.01
CA THR A 248 22.26 -1.91 -3.80
C THR A 248 20.91 -1.83 -3.10
N TRP A 249 20.81 -1.05 -2.03
CA TRP A 249 19.56 -0.78 -1.32
C TRP A 249 18.50 -0.19 -2.25
N LEU A 250 18.84 0.87 -3.01
CA LEU A 250 17.88 1.53 -3.91
C LEU A 250 17.36 0.56 -4.99
N ILE A 251 18.27 -0.16 -5.65
CA ILE A 251 17.92 -1.08 -6.74
C ILE A 251 17.09 -2.26 -6.20
N SER A 252 17.45 -2.80 -5.03
CA SER A 252 16.71 -3.89 -4.39
C SER A 252 15.30 -3.45 -4.01
N ARG A 253 15.13 -2.24 -3.47
CA ARG A 253 13.80 -1.69 -3.14
C ARG A 253 12.91 -1.55 -4.37
N LEU A 254 13.47 -1.08 -5.49
CA LEU A 254 12.72 -0.93 -6.74
C LEU A 254 12.37 -2.30 -7.35
N TRP A 255 13.31 -3.24 -7.38
CA TRP A 255 13.03 -4.61 -7.81
C TRP A 255 11.97 -5.30 -6.95
N GLY A 256 12.06 -5.15 -5.62
CA GLY A 256 11.06 -5.67 -4.68
C GLY A 256 9.67 -5.15 -5.00
N THR A 257 9.54 -3.85 -5.32
CA THR A 257 8.26 -3.26 -5.73
C THR A 257 7.75 -3.80 -7.07
N ILE A 258 8.64 -3.98 -8.06
CA ILE A 258 8.29 -4.55 -9.36
C ILE A 258 7.80 -5.99 -9.22
N TRP A 259 8.53 -6.84 -8.49
CA TRP A 259 8.15 -8.24 -8.30
C TRP A 259 6.88 -8.40 -7.48
N PHE A 260 6.68 -7.55 -6.47
CA PHE A 260 5.42 -7.51 -5.73
C PHE A 260 4.25 -7.13 -6.64
N GLY A 261 4.42 -6.12 -7.52
CA GLY A 261 3.43 -5.75 -8.51
C GLY A 261 3.14 -6.85 -9.53
N ARG A 262 4.18 -7.58 -9.99
CA ARG A 262 4.05 -8.72 -10.90
C ARG A 262 3.27 -9.88 -10.27
N PHE A 263 3.57 -10.21 -9.02
CA PHE A 263 2.81 -11.19 -8.23
C PHE A 263 1.33 -10.78 -8.17
N HIS A 264 1.06 -9.57 -7.70
CA HIS A 264 -0.31 -9.05 -7.57
C HIS A 264 -1.08 -8.92 -8.89
N GLY A 265 -0.37 -8.76 -10.01
CA GLY A 265 -0.92 -8.73 -11.37
C GLY A 265 -0.97 -10.09 -12.06
N PHE A 266 -0.60 -11.19 -11.40
CA PHE A 266 -0.51 -12.54 -12.01
C PHE A 266 0.32 -12.54 -13.29
N TYR A 267 1.46 -11.86 -13.29
CA TYR A 267 2.30 -11.68 -14.48
C TYR A 267 2.71 -13.03 -15.08
N GLY A 268 2.63 -13.17 -16.40
CA GLY A 268 2.97 -14.42 -17.09
C GLY A 268 1.96 -15.56 -16.97
N GLU A 269 0.91 -15.41 -16.16
CA GLU A 269 -0.18 -16.38 -16.07
C GLU A 269 -1.16 -16.26 -17.25
N ARG A 270 -1.93 -17.33 -17.49
CA ARG A 270 -2.96 -17.35 -18.55
C ARG A 270 -3.97 -16.21 -18.42
N TYR A 271 -4.30 -15.82 -17.19
CA TYR A 271 -5.25 -14.75 -16.87
C TYR A 271 -4.57 -13.60 -16.14
N ALA A 272 -3.41 -13.15 -16.64
CA ALA A 272 -2.71 -12.00 -16.11
C ALA A 272 -3.57 -10.71 -16.15
N ARG A 273 -3.40 -9.84 -15.15
CA ARG A 273 -4.03 -8.52 -15.14
C ARG A 273 -3.32 -7.60 -16.13
N LEU A 274 -4.00 -7.26 -17.22
CA LEU A 274 -3.48 -6.35 -18.26
C LEU A 274 -3.93 -4.89 -18.07
N SER A 275 -4.92 -4.69 -17.22
CA SER A 275 -5.63 -3.44 -17.05
C SER A 275 -5.96 -3.28 -15.59
N ARG A 276 -5.66 -2.13 -14.98
CA ARG A 276 -5.90 -1.91 -13.55
C ARG A 276 -7.37 -2.10 -13.15
N GLU A 277 -8.30 -1.75 -14.03
CA GLU A 277 -9.75 -1.91 -13.80
C GLU A 277 -10.24 -3.37 -13.91
N GLN A 278 -9.37 -4.30 -14.30
CA GLN A 278 -9.74 -5.70 -14.49
C GLN A 278 -9.68 -6.47 -13.17
N THR A 279 -10.82 -6.97 -12.76
CA THR A 279 -10.96 -8.01 -11.72
C THR A 279 -10.48 -9.34 -12.31
N VAL A 280 -9.50 -9.96 -11.66
CA VAL A 280 -8.95 -11.27 -12.06
C VAL A 280 -9.34 -12.36 -11.06
N ARG A 281 -9.60 -11.99 -9.82
CA ARG A 281 -9.99 -12.93 -8.77
C ARG A 281 -11.51 -13.04 -8.68
N ASP A 282 -11.98 -14.27 -8.50
CA ASP A 282 -13.40 -14.53 -8.27
C ASP A 282 -13.75 -14.21 -6.81
N PHE A 283 -14.21 -12.98 -6.57
CA PHE A 283 -14.82 -12.62 -5.30
C PHE A 283 -16.35 -12.74 -5.40
N PRO A 284 -17.02 -13.25 -4.36
CA PRO A 284 -18.48 -13.27 -4.35
C PRO A 284 -19.01 -11.85 -4.48
N GLU A 285 -19.94 -11.63 -5.42
CA GLU A 285 -20.55 -10.32 -5.59
C GLU A 285 -21.26 -9.88 -4.31
N GLY A 286 -20.91 -8.69 -3.82
CA GLY A 286 -21.56 -8.09 -2.66
C GLY A 286 -23.04 -7.86 -2.95
N HIS A 287 -23.91 -8.22 -2.03
CA HIS A 287 -25.34 -8.02 -2.19
C HIS A 287 -25.70 -6.56 -1.91
N ARG A 288 -26.62 -5.99 -2.70
CA ARG A 288 -27.13 -4.65 -2.45
C ARG A 288 -28.01 -4.66 -1.21
N GLY A 289 -27.54 -4.07 -0.11
CA GLY A 289 -28.29 -4.01 1.14
C GLY A 289 -29.58 -3.20 1.00
N TRP A 290 -30.65 -3.63 1.65
CA TRP A 290 -31.96 -2.96 1.59
C TRP A 290 -31.89 -1.48 2.02
N PHE A 291 -31.09 -1.18 3.05
CA PHE A 291 -30.87 0.19 3.52
C PHE A 291 -30.26 1.08 2.42
N PHE A 292 -29.20 0.60 1.75
CA PHE A 292 -28.56 1.32 0.65
C PHE A 292 -29.50 1.44 -0.57
N ALA A 293 -30.26 0.39 -0.88
CA ALA A 293 -31.24 0.41 -1.96
C ALA A 293 -32.34 1.46 -1.74
N SER A 294 -32.71 1.73 -0.50
CA SER A 294 -33.72 2.73 -0.13
C SER A 294 -33.14 4.15 -0.08
N CYS A 295 -31.96 4.34 0.51
CA CYS A 295 -31.34 5.65 0.66
C CYS A 295 -30.76 6.20 -0.65
N SER A 296 -30.29 5.35 -1.56
CA SER A 296 -29.65 5.80 -2.80
C SER A 296 -30.58 6.64 -3.69
N PRO A 297 -31.83 6.23 -3.99
CA PRO A 297 -32.79 7.07 -4.71
C PRO A 297 -33.13 8.37 -3.99
N LEU A 298 -33.27 8.34 -2.65
CA LEU A 298 -33.56 9.52 -1.83
C LEU A 298 -32.42 10.56 -1.91
N LEU A 299 -31.19 10.09 -2.05
CA LEU A 299 -29.98 10.90 -2.17
C LEU A 299 -29.55 11.09 -3.64
N PHE A 300 -30.51 11.08 -4.57
CA PHE A 300 -30.31 11.35 -5.99
C PHE A 300 -29.28 10.44 -6.68
N ARG A 301 -29.09 9.22 -6.17
CA ARG A 301 -28.10 8.24 -6.65
C ARG A 301 -26.64 8.72 -6.59
N ILE A 302 -26.37 9.77 -5.81
CA ILE A 302 -24.99 10.19 -5.47
C ILE A 302 -24.23 9.06 -4.76
N PRO A 303 -24.84 8.29 -3.81
CA PRO A 303 -24.15 7.16 -3.20
C PRO A 303 -23.73 6.08 -4.21
N ASP A 304 -24.51 5.86 -5.28
CA ASP A 304 -24.15 4.88 -6.33
C ASP A 304 -22.85 5.31 -7.04
N ALA A 305 -22.66 6.60 -7.30
CA ALA A 305 -21.47 7.14 -7.95
C ALA A 305 -20.21 7.02 -7.08
N TYR A 306 -20.31 7.31 -5.77
CA TYR A 306 -19.19 7.07 -4.85
C TYR A 306 -18.88 5.58 -4.69
N LEU A 307 -19.90 4.71 -4.68
CA LEU A 307 -19.71 3.27 -4.60
C LEU A 307 -18.96 2.74 -5.83
N GLU A 308 -19.36 3.16 -7.04
CA GLU A 308 -18.66 2.79 -8.27
C GLU A 308 -17.20 3.25 -8.25
N HIS A 309 -16.94 4.48 -7.80
CA HIS A 309 -15.58 5.01 -7.71
C HIS A 309 -14.75 4.24 -6.66
N LEU A 310 -15.27 3.99 -5.47
CA LEU A 310 -14.59 3.20 -4.43
C LEU A 310 -14.29 1.78 -4.90
N ASN A 311 -15.23 1.12 -5.59
CA ASN A 311 -15.01 -0.19 -6.18
C ASN A 311 -13.92 -0.15 -7.27
N SER A 312 -13.85 0.91 -8.07
CA SER A 312 -12.79 1.08 -9.08
C SER A 312 -11.40 1.33 -8.49
N LEU A 313 -11.33 1.81 -7.25
CA LEU A 313 -10.08 2.02 -6.52
C LEU A 313 -9.60 0.76 -5.79
N TRP A 314 -10.53 -0.09 -5.34
CA TRP A 314 -10.26 -1.30 -4.56
C TRP A 314 -10.53 -2.55 -5.39
N ILE A 315 -9.62 -2.86 -6.30
CA ILE A 315 -9.76 -4.01 -7.20
C ILE A 315 -8.84 -5.12 -6.71
N ASP A 316 -9.42 -6.30 -6.46
CA ASP A 316 -8.74 -7.48 -5.94
C ASP A 316 -7.86 -7.21 -4.72
N ARG A 317 -8.38 -6.42 -3.77
CA ARG A 317 -7.69 -5.98 -2.54
C ARG A 317 -6.40 -5.19 -2.78
N GLN A 318 -6.34 -4.46 -3.90
CA GLN A 318 -5.20 -3.60 -4.24
C GLN A 318 -5.65 -2.17 -4.47
N VAL A 319 -4.78 -1.24 -4.05
CA VAL A 319 -4.93 0.20 -4.26
C VAL A 319 -3.66 0.79 -4.82
N TYR A 320 -3.85 1.68 -5.79
CA TYR A 320 -2.79 2.54 -6.27
C TYR A 320 -2.87 3.84 -5.49
N GLY A 321 -1.84 4.11 -4.68
CA GLY A 321 -1.80 5.29 -3.79
C GLY A 321 -2.13 6.58 -4.52
N ARG A 322 -1.61 6.80 -5.73
CA ARG A 322 -1.91 7.98 -6.55
C ARG A 322 -3.40 8.19 -6.81
N LEU A 323 -4.14 7.13 -7.13
CA LEU A 323 -5.58 7.23 -7.43
C LEU A 323 -6.38 7.47 -6.17
N TRP A 324 -5.99 6.82 -5.07
CA TRP A 324 -6.57 7.09 -3.76
C TRP A 324 -6.39 8.57 -3.37
N CYS A 325 -5.16 9.10 -3.45
CA CYS A 325 -4.86 10.49 -3.15
C CYS A 325 -5.70 11.44 -4.02
N GLN A 326 -5.81 11.18 -5.33
CA GLN A 326 -6.62 11.98 -6.24
C GLN A 326 -8.10 11.95 -5.87
N PHE A 327 -8.65 10.77 -5.57
CA PHE A 327 -10.04 10.60 -5.18
C PHE A 327 -10.36 11.32 -3.87
N ILE A 328 -9.57 11.08 -2.82
CA ILE A 328 -9.85 11.64 -1.49
C ILE A 328 -9.61 13.15 -1.46
N SER A 329 -8.62 13.66 -2.20
CA SER A 329 -8.44 15.10 -2.39
C SER A 329 -9.67 15.72 -3.05
N GLY A 330 -10.19 15.08 -4.11
CA GLY A 330 -11.43 15.50 -4.78
C GLY A 330 -12.63 15.50 -3.82
N CYS A 331 -12.77 14.46 -2.99
CA CYS A 331 -13.81 14.40 -1.97
C CYS A 331 -13.68 15.54 -0.95
N CYS A 332 -12.47 15.81 -0.44
CA CYS A 332 -12.22 16.91 0.49
C CYS A 332 -12.57 18.28 -0.11
N ASP A 333 -12.22 18.51 -1.38
CA ASP A 333 -12.54 19.76 -2.07
C ASP A 333 -14.05 19.90 -2.30
N GLU A 334 -14.73 18.79 -2.64
CA GLU A 334 -16.18 18.74 -2.78
C GLU A 334 -16.90 19.02 -1.46
N TRP A 335 -16.47 18.40 -0.35
CA TRP A 335 -17.03 18.65 0.97
C TRP A 335 -16.84 20.10 1.42
N LYS A 336 -15.68 20.71 1.17
CA LYS A 336 -15.45 22.14 1.44
C LYS A 336 -16.39 23.01 0.63
N LEU A 337 -16.51 22.75 -0.67
CA LEU A 337 -17.38 23.50 -1.58
C LEU A 337 -18.83 23.47 -1.11
N TYR A 338 -19.38 22.28 -0.86
CA TYR A 338 -20.76 22.14 -0.39
C TYR A 338 -20.97 22.66 1.02
N SER A 339 -19.95 22.63 1.89
CA SER A 339 -20.02 23.29 3.20
C SER A 339 -20.19 24.81 3.05
N THR A 340 -19.41 25.44 2.15
CA THR A 340 -19.56 26.88 1.87
C THR A 340 -20.95 27.21 1.32
N TRP A 341 -21.46 26.43 0.36
CA TRP A 341 -22.83 26.64 -0.16
C TRP A 341 -23.91 26.41 0.89
N THR A 342 -23.73 25.42 1.77
CA THR A 342 -24.67 25.12 2.85
C THR A 342 -24.72 26.26 3.88
N LEU A 343 -23.60 26.89 4.21
CA LEU A 343 -23.56 28.07 5.08
C LEU A 343 -24.33 29.26 4.49
N ILE A 344 -24.17 29.50 3.17
CA ILE A 344 -24.94 30.53 2.46
C ILE A 344 -26.44 30.20 2.50
N LEU A 345 -26.81 28.94 2.24
CA LEU A 345 -28.20 28.50 2.28
C LEU A 345 -28.80 28.57 3.69
N LEU A 346 -28.01 28.29 4.73
CA LEU A 346 -28.42 28.43 6.13
C LEU A 346 -28.73 29.90 6.46
N ALA A 347 -27.89 30.85 6.02
CA ALA A 347 -28.15 32.27 6.18
C ALA A 347 -29.45 32.71 5.46
N ILE A 348 -29.72 32.18 4.27
CA ILE A 348 -30.98 32.43 3.54
C ILE A 348 -32.17 31.86 4.32
N ASN A 349 -32.08 30.64 4.87
CA ASN A 349 -33.15 30.05 5.67
C ASN A 349 -33.46 30.86 6.93
N ILE A 350 -32.45 31.45 7.58
CA ILE A 350 -32.65 32.35 8.73
C ILE A 350 -33.44 33.60 8.30
N LEU A 351 -33.11 34.21 7.15
CA LEU A 351 -33.86 35.34 6.61
C LEU A 351 -35.31 34.96 6.28
N LEU A 352 -35.53 33.79 5.70
CA LEU A 352 -36.87 33.27 5.40
C LEU A 352 -37.69 33.04 6.65
N LEU A 353 -37.09 32.64 7.78
CA LEU A 353 -37.78 32.44 9.05
C LEU A 353 -38.34 33.74 9.64
N ILE A 354 -37.64 34.86 9.40
CA ILE A 354 -38.05 36.20 9.89
C ILE A 354 -39.14 36.80 8.98
N THR A 355 -39.18 36.40 7.71
CA THR A 355 -40.09 36.96 6.70
C THR A 355 -41.54 36.51 6.93
N PRO A 356 -42.52 37.42 6.99
CA PRO A 356 -43.94 37.05 7.12
C PRO A 356 -44.45 36.34 5.85
N GLY A 357 -45.26 35.29 6.03
CA GLY A 357 -45.84 34.49 4.94
C GLY A 357 -45.06 33.19 4.62
N THR A 358 -44.00 32.88 5.35
CA THR A 358 -43.23 31.64 5.21
C THR A 358 -43.65 30.59 6.26
N SER A 359 -43.67 29.31 5.90
CA SER A 359 -43.96 28.22 6.82
C SER A 359 -42.75 27.90 7.72
N ARG A 360 -42.87 28.11 9.03
CA ARG A 360 -41.78 27.82 9.98
C ARG A 360 -41.33 26.36 9.93
N LEU A 361 -42.25 25.41 9.71
CA LEU A 361 -41.95 23.98 9.64
C LEU A 361 -40.98 23.65 8.49
N ILE A 362 -41.24 24.17 7.29
CA ILE A 362 -40.43 23.90 6.08
C ILE A 362 -39.03 24.52 6.23
N ALA A 363 -38.96 25.74 6.76
CA ALA A 363 -37.69 26.40 7.06
C ALA A 363 -36.88 25.61 8.11
N SER A 364 -37.51 25.14 9.19
CA SER A 364 -36.86 24.30 10.19
C SER A 364 -36.32 22.98 9.63
N ILE A 365 -37.07 22.30 8.75
CA ILE A 365 -36.59 21.08 8.08
C ILE A 365 -35.36 21.37 7.20
N SER A 366 -35.39 22.46 6.43
CA SER A 366 -34.23 22.85 5.61
C SER A 366 -33.01 23.20 6.47
N MET A 367 -33.18 23.89 7.60
CA MET A 367 -32.09 24.20 8.52
C MET A 367 -31.48 22.94 9.14
N LEU A 368 -32.32 22.00 9.60
CA LEU A 368 -31.85 20.72 10.14
C LEU A 368 -31.03 19.93 9.11
N LEU A 369 -31.45 19.92 7.84
CA LEU A 369 -30.68 19.28 6.77
C LEU A 369 -29.34 19.99 6.51
N CYS A 370 -29.31 21.33 6.56
CA CYS A 370 -28.07 22.10 6.47
C CYS A 370 -27.13 21.79 7.65
N ASP A 371 -27.64 21.74 8.88
CA ASP A 371 -26.85 21.44 10.07
C ASP A 371 -26.25 20.04 9.99
N LEU A 372 -27.06 19.04 9.60
CA LEU A 372 -26.56 17.68 9.37
C LEU A 372 -25.50 17.64 8.25
N ALA A 373 -25.72 18.33 7.12
CA ALA A 373 -24.73 18.39 6.05
C ALA A 373 -23.38 18.96 6.53
N LEU A 374 -23.42 20.04 7.32
CA LEU A 374 -22.22 20.67 7.88
C LEU A 374 -21.52 19.79 8.92
N LEU A 375 -22.29 19.14 9.80
CA LEU A 375 -21.75 18.21 10.81
C LEU A 375 -21.03 17.04 10.16
N PHE A 376 -21.64 16.40 9.16
CA PHE A 376 -21.02 15.30 8.42
C PHE A 376 -19.81 15.77 7.60
N ALA A 377 -19.89 16.93 6.94
CA ALA A 377 -18.77 17.48 6.20
C ALA A 377 -17.57 17.79 7.12
N ALA A 378 -17.82 18.39 8.28
CA ALA A 378 -16.79 18.67 9.27
C ALA A 378 -16.16 17.38 9.82
N ALA A 379 -16.97 16.38 10.17
CA ALA A 379 -16.49 15.09 10.65
C ALA A 379 -15.62 14.38 9.60
N LEU A 380 -16.08 14.34 8.34
CA LEU A 380 -15.33 13.73 7.23
C LEU A 380 -14.03 14.49 6.92
N LEU A 381 -14.06 15.83 6.93
CA LEU A 381 -12.85 16.63 6.75
C LEU A 381 -11.85 16.41 7.88
N VAL A 382 -12.28 16.35 9.14
CA VAL A 382 -11.38 16.05 10.27
C VAL A 382 -10.79 14.65 10.13
N GLN A 383 -11.61 13.66 9.76
CA GLN A 383 -11.17 12.27 9.59
C GLN A 383 -10.18 12.11 8.43
N HIS A 384 -10.41 12.81 7.31
CA HIS A 384 -9.70 12.57 6.05
C HIS A 384 -8.75 13.70 5.62
N HIS A 385 -8.52 14.73 6.44
CA HIS A 385 -7.63 15.84 6.07
C HIS A 385 -6.20 15.39 5.72
N ARG A 386 -5.70 14.31 6.34
CA ARG A 386 -4.38 13.72 6.05
C ARG A 386 -4.43 12.55 5.08
N SER A 387 -5.63 12.08 4.72
CA SER A 387 -5.77 10.91 3.85
C SER A 387 -5.28 11.13 2.43
N ALA A 388 -5.17 12.40 2.01
CA ALA A 388 -4.58 12.77 0.73
C ALA A 388 -3.06 12.52 0.66
N ASP A 389 -2.38 12.44 1.82
CA ASP A 389 -0.94 12.19 1.91
C ASP A 389 -0.61 10.72 2.22
N TRP A 390 -1.62 9.85 2.26
CA TRP A 390 -1.42 8.44 2.58
C TRP A 390 -0.66 7.70 1.49
N THR A 391 0.15 6.75 1.95
CA THR A 391 0.78 5.74 1.11
C THR A 391 -0.25 4.70 0.63
N ALA A 392 0.10 3.93 -0.40
CA ALA A 392 -0.76 2.85 -0.89
C ALA A 392 -1.08 1.81 0.20
N ALA A 393 -0.14 1.54 1.11
CA ALA A 393 -0.32 0.62 2.23
C ALA A 393 -1.30 1.16 3.30
N GLU A 394 -1.20 2.44 3.65
CA GLU A 394 -2.15 3.05 4.60
C GLU A 394 -3.57 3.09 4.00
N ALA A 395 -3.68 3.42 2.71
CA ALA A 395 -4.95 3.39 2.00
C ALA A 395 -5.53 1.97 1.92
N SER A 396 -4.70 0.95 1.73
CA SER A 396 -5.16 -0.44 1.70
C SER A 396 -5.66 -0.92 3.04
N VAL A 397 -4.94 -0.62 4.13
CA VAL A 397 -5.39 -0.93 5.50
C VAL A 397 -6.72 -0.26 5.81
N PHE A 398 -6.89 1.01 5.42
CA PHE A 398 -8.16 1.71 5.59
C PHE A 398 -9.30 1.06 4.80
N LEU A 399 -9.10 0.78 3.51
CA LEU A 399 -10.14 0.22 2.65
C LEU A 399 -10.50 -1.21 3.07
N GLU A 400 -9.52 -2.01 3.48
CA GLU A 400 -9.76 -3.34 4.05
C GLU A 400 -10.56 -3.25 5.36
N GLY A 401 -10.20 -2.33 6.27
CA GLY A 401 -10.95 -2.14 7.52
C GLY A 401 -12.37 -1.59 7.35
N VAL A 402 -12.64 -0.92 6.23
CA VAL A 402 -13.93 -0.30 5.92
C VAL A 402 -14.79 -1.18 5.00
N GLN A 403 -14.19 -2.09 4.25
CA GLN A 403 -14.90 -3.04 3.40
C GLN A 403 -15.67 -4.05 4.27
N ARG A 404 -16.97 -4.15 4.04
CA ARG A 404 -17.79 -5.22 4.64
C ARG A 404 -17.87 -6.41 3.69
N GLU A 405 -17.76 -7.62 4.21
CA GLU A 405 -17.80 -8.86 3.42
C GLU A 405 -19.07 -8.97 2.54
N THR A 406 -20.23 -8.61 3.09
CA THR A 406 -21.52 -8.79 2.41
C THR A 406 -21.97 -7.58 1.59
N THR A 407 -21.65 -6.35 2.04
CA THR A 407 -22.15 -5.11 1.44
C THR A 407 -21.07 -4.26 0.76
N GLY A 408 -19.81 -4.68 0.79
CA GLY A 408 -18.68 -3.91 0.26
C GLY A 408 -18.60 -2.50 0.87
N PHE A 409 -18.42 -1.49 0.03
CA PHE A 409 -18.26 -0.08 0.41
C PHE A 409 -19.57 0.72 0.51
N GLN A 410 -20.74 0.07 0.50
CA GLN A 410 -22.04 0.75 0.48
C GLN A 410 -22.21 1.80 1.59
N GLN A 411 -21.72 1.51 2.80
CA GLN A 411 -21.84 2.44 3.93
C GLN A 411 -20.92 3.64 3.78
N THR A 412 -19.69 3.43 3.34
CA THR A 412 -18.70 4.47 3.10
C THR A 412 -19.13 5.39 1.98
N ALA A 413 -19.63 4.80 0.89
CA ALA A 413 -20.21 5.53 -0.23
C ALA A 413 -21.40 6.38 0.22
N LEU A 414 -22.25 5.84 1.10
CA LEU A 414 -23.34 6.60 1.70
C LEU A 414 -22.80 7.78 2.53
N SER A 415 -21.88 7.52 3.47
CA SER A 415 -21.29 8.56 4.31
C SER A 415 -20.64 9.68 3.49
N PHE A 416 -19.86 9.34 2.46
CA PHE A 416 -19.17 10.32 1.61
C PHE A 416 -20.14 11.18 0.79
N SER A 417 -21.32 10.65 0.48
CA SER A 417 -22.37 11.36 -0.26
C SER A 417 -23.20 12.34 0.56
N ILE A 418 -23.25 12.17 1.90
CA ILE A 418 -24.17 12.91 2.79
C ILE A 418 -24.03 14.43 2.64
N PRO A 419 -22.83 15.04 2.71
CA PRO A 419 -22.69 16.51 2.64
C PRO A 419 -23.36 17.11 1.41
N LYS A 420 -23.14 16.50 0.24
CA LYS A 420 -23.71 16.94 -1.02
C LYS A 420 -25.21 16.66 -1.10
N ALA A 421 -25.62 15.45 -0.75
CA ALA A 421 -27.00 15.03 -0.90
C ALA A 421 -27.94 15.81 0.04
N PHE A 422 -27.53 16.02 1.28
CA PHE A 422 -28.31 16.81 2.24
C PHE A 422 -28.36 18.29 1.88
N PHE A 423 -27.26 18.86 1.35
CA PHE A 423 -27.30 20.20 0.77
C PHE A 423 -28.34 20.30 -0.36
N LEU A 424 -28.38 19.34 -1.28
CA LEU A 424 -29.35 19.35 -2.39
C LEU A 424 -30.80 19.17 -1.89
N LEU A 425 -31.02 18.32 -0.88
CA LEU A 425 -32.33 18.18 -0.24
C LEU A 425 -32.76 19.48 0.45
N ALA A 426 -31.86 20.10 1.23
CA ALA A 426 -32.11 21.39 1.88
C ALA A 426 -32.44 22.47 0.85
N LEU A 427 -31.67 22.53 -0.25
CA LEU A 427 -31.92 23.47 -1.35
C LEU A 427 -33.29 23.25 -1.98
N GLY A 428 -33.70 22.00 -2.20
CA GLY A 428 -35.02 21.65 -2.70
C GLY A 428 -36.13 22.12 -1.77
N VAL A 429 -36.02 21.84 -0.47
CA VAL A 429 -36.99 22.24 0.56
C VAL A 429 -37.07 23.77 0.66
N ALA A 430 -35.95 24.48 0.74
CA ALA A 430 -35.90 25.94 0.76
C ALA A 430 -36.49 26.55 -0.53
N SER A 431 -36.29 25.91 -1.68
CA SER A 431 -36.89 26.36 -2.94
C SER A 431 -38.42 26.23 -2.93
N THR A 432 -38.98 25.14 -2.37
CA THR A 432 -40.44 25.02 -2.22
C THR A 432 -41.01 26.11 -1.34
N GLN A 433 -40.31 26.48 -0.27
CA GLN A 433 -40.68 27.60 0.59
C GLN A 433 -40.71 28.93 -0.16
N GLY A 434 -39.71 29.21 -0.98
CA GLY A 434 -39.67 30.39 -1.84
C GLY A 434 -40.87 30.45 -2.79
N LEU A 435 -41.26 29.32 -3.37
CA LEU A 435 -42.44 29.23 -4.24
C LEU A 435 -43.75 29.48 -3.47
N PHE A 436 -43.90 28.93 -2.26
CA PHE A 436 -45.06 29.20 -1.39
C PHE A 436 -45.16 30.68 -1.03
N TRP A 437 -44.02 31.31 -0.71
CA TRP A 437 -43.99 32.75 -0.41
C TRP A 437 -44.38 33.60 -1.62
N ILE A 438 -43.85 33.29 -2.81
CA ILE A 438 -44.22 33.99 -4.07
C ILE A 438 -45.71 33.83 -4.36
N HIS A 439 -46.26 32.63 -4.16
CA HIS A 439 -47.68 32.36 -4.35
C HIS A 439 -48.55 33.21 -3.42
N HIS A 440 -48.18 33.30 -2.14
CA HIS A 440 -48.90 34.11 -1.16
C HIS A 440 -48.75 35.62 -1.41
N ALA A 441 -47.61 36.07 -1.92
CA ALA A 441 -47.33 37.50 -2.16
C ALA A 441 -47.93 38.03 -3.47
N THR A 442 -48.18 37.17 -4.46
CA THR A 442 -48.58 37.58 -5.83
C THR A 442 -49.89 36.94 -6.28
N ASN A 443 -49.84 35.99 -7.22
CA ASN A 443 -50.98 35.25 -7.76
C ASN A 443 -50.48 33.95 -8.45
N VAL A 444 -51.36 32.96 -8.63
CA VAL A 444 -51.04 31.63 -9.17
C VAL A 444 -50.36 31.67 -10.54
N TYR A 445 -50.70 32.67 -11.38
CA TYR A 445 -50.12 32.84 -12.71
C TYR A 445 -48.61 33.19 -12.67
N VAL A 446 -48.18 33.95 -11.67
CA VAL A 446 -46.77 34.34 -11.49
C VAL A 446 -45.97 33.16 -10.93
N THR A 447 -46.53 32.41 -9.97
CA THR A 447 -45.91 31.17 -9.48
C THR A 447 -45.76 30.15 -10.62
N GLY A 448 -46.80 29.99 -11.45
CA GLY A 448 -46.79 29.10 -12.61
C GLY A 448 -45.74 29.47 -13.64
N SER A 449 -45.55 30.77 -13.94
CA SER A 449 -44.51 31.22 -14.87
C SER A 449 -43.09 31.02 -14.34
N VAL A 450 -42.87 31.23 -13.04
CA VAL A 450 -41.58 30.95 -12.38
C VAL A 450 -41.26 29.45 -12.40
N VAL A 451 -42.23 28.59 -12.07
CA VAL A 451 -42.04 27.13 -12.14
C VAL A 451 -41.77 26.69 -13.58
N LEU A 452 -42.55 27.17 -14.55
CA LEU A 452 -42.33 26.87 -15.96
C LEU A 452 -40.93 27.31 -16.43
N PHE A 453 -40.49 28.50 -16.02
CA PHE A 453 -39.15 29.00 -16.32
C PHE A 453 -38.06 28.10 -15.72
N LEU A 454 -38.20 27.67 -14.45
CA LEU A 454 -37.25 26.75 -13.82
C LEU A 454 -37.23 25.38 -14.51
N VAL A 455 -38.38 24.85 -14.93
CA VAL A 455 -38.46 23.59 -15.69
C VAL A 455 -37.82 23.73 -17.07
N VAL A 456 -38.07 24.82 -17.79
CA VAL A 456 -37.44 25.10 -19.10
C VAL A 456 -35.93 25.28 -18.94
N LEU A 457 -35.48 25.98 -17.90
CA LEU A 457 -34.06 26.14 -17.58
C LEU A 457 -33.41 24.79 -17.26
N ALA A 458 -34.06 23.95 -16.45
CA ALA A 458 -33.58 22.60 -16.12
C ALA A 458 -33.55 21.67 -17.35
N MET A 459 -34.55 21.75 -18.23
CA MET A 459 -34.58 21.03 -19.50
C MET A 459 -33.45 21.51 -20.42
N PHE A 460 -33.19 22.81 -20.49
CA PHE A 460 -32.14 23.40 -21.32
C PHE A 460 -30.74 23.05 -20.80
N THR A 461 -30.50 23.13 -19.49
CA THR A 461 -29.23 22.71 -18.86
C THR A 461 -29.04 21.19 -18.93
N GLY A 462 -30.11 20.41 -18.79
CA GLY A 462 -30.11 18.97 -19.01
C GLY A 462 -29.80 18.57 -20.47
N LEU A 463 -30.36 19.28 -21.44
CA LEU A 463 -30.04 19.10 -22.87
C LEU A 463 -28.59 19.51 -23.19
N LEU A 464 -28.08 20.55 -22.55
CA LEU A 464 -26.68 20.99 -22.67
C LEU A 464 -25.72 19.98 -22.05
N SER A 465 -26.06 19.37 -20.90
CA SER A 465 -25.24 18.33 -20.28
C SER A 465 -25.22 17.02 -21.10
N LEU A 466 -26.35 16.68 -21.73
CA LEU A 466 -26.45 15.58 -22.71
C LEU A 466 -25.66 15.88 -24.01
N ARG A 467 -25.45 17.16 -24.35
CA ARG A 467 -24.62 17.61 -25.49
C ARG A 467 -23.13 17.75 -25.17
N GLY A 468 -22.69 17.53 -23.93
CA GLY A 468 -21.29 17.30 -23.62
C GLY A 468 -20.77 16.02 -24.32
N PRO A 469 -19.44 15.85 -24.54
CA PRO A 469 -18.86 14.81 -25.39
C PRO A 469 -19.07 13.36 -24.91
N MET A 470 -19.91 13.11 -23.89
CA MET A 470 -20.26 11.78 -23.40
C MET A 470 -21.14 10.98 -24.35
N TRP A 471 -22.04 11.63 -25.12
CA TRP A 471 -22.85 10.91 -26.10
C TRP A 471 -21.99 10.41 -27.27
N LEU A 472 -21.09 11.23 -27.81
CA LEU A 472 -20.16 10.81 -28.87
C LEU A 472 -19.27 9.63 -28.41
N ARG A 473 -18.83 9.62 -27.14
CA ARG A 473 -18.06 8.50 -26.56
C ARG A 473 -18.86 7.20 -26.47
N ARG A 474 -20.18 7.26 -26.20
CA ARG A 474 -21.04 6.06 -26.16
C ARG A 474 -21.36 5.51 -27.55
N ILE A 475 -21.54 6.37 -28.56
CA ILE A 475 -21.74 5.93 -29.95
C ILE A 475 -20.44 5.35 -30.54
N LEU A 476 -19.28 5.98 -30.27
CA LEU A 476 -17.98 5.45 -30.69
C LEU A 476 -17.65 4.09 -30.03
N ARG A 477 -18.02 3.86 -28.77
CA ARG A 477 -17.89 2.53 -28.12
C ARG A 477 -18.81 1.48 -28.76
N ARG A 478 -20.01 1.85 -29.18
CA ARG A 478 -20.97 0.93 -29.82
C ARG A 478 -20.60 0.61 -31.27
N CYS A 479 -19.97 1.55 -31.99
CA CYS A 479 -19.41 1.27 -33.32
C CYS A 479 -18.17 0.39 -33.26
N ARG A 480 -17.37 0.47 -32.18
CA ARG A 480 -16.18 -0.38 -31.96
C ARG A 480 -16.54 -1.82 -31.56
N SER A 481 -17.65 -2.04 -30.85
CA SER A 481 -18.11 -3.41 -30.55
C SER A 481 -18.76 -4.08 -31.75
N LYS A 482 -19.46 -3.32 -32.61
CA LYS A 482 -20.03 -3.87 -33.86
C LYS A 482 -18.98 -4.24 -34.92
N THR A 483 -17.77 -3.67 -34.86
CA THR A 483 -16.68 -4.03 -35.78
C THR A 483 -15.86 -5.25 -35.32
N SER A 484 -15.96 -5.72 -34.07
CA SER A 484 -15.35 -7.00 -33.67
C SER A 484 -16.22 -8.20 -34.01
N ASP A 485 -17.56 -8.05 -33.97
CA ASP A 485 -18.50 -9.14 -34.26
C ASP A 485 -18.64 -9.45 -35.77
N GLU A 486 -18.14 -8.59 -36.66
CA GLU A 486 -18.15 -8.82 -38.12
C GLU A 486 -16.81 -9.36 -38.67
N CYS A 487 -15.82 -9.64 -37.81
CA CYS A 487 -14.54 -10.27 -38.20
C CYS A 487 -14.41 -11.75 -37.76
N GLU A 488 -15.45 -12.33 -37.15
CA GLU A 488 -15.58 -13.79 -36.95
C GLU A 488 -16.64 -14.36 -37.89
N VAL A 489 -16.30 -14.46 -39.19
CA VAL A 489 -16.84 -15.47 -40.13
C VAL A 489 -15.72 -15.93 -41.05
#